data_AF-A0A946YZL3-F1
#
_entry.id   AF-A0A946YZL3-F1
#
_cell.length_a   1.000
_cell.length_b   1.000
_cell.length_c   1.000
_cell.angle_alpha   90.00
_cell.angle_beta   90.00
_cell.angle_gamma   90.00
#
_symmetry.space_group_name_H-M   'P 1'
#
loop_
_entity.id
_entity.type
_entity.pdbx_description
1 polymer ?
#
loop_
_entity_poly.entity_id
_entity_poly.type
_entity_poly.pdbx_seq_one_letter_code
_entity_poly.pdbx_strand_id
1 'polypeptide(L)'
;LRRFRRVTRNRVASSAGPQETLAMWTASRLGRTLSGAPDAYQVPEVFNGLKVVDRRFVDACHQADKQVHVWTVNGAEAMRRLLDIGVDGIVTDRPDLLNEVLHG
;
A
#
# COMPACT_ATOMS: atom_id res chain seq x y z
N LEU A 1 4.08 14.93 -7.22
CA LEU A 1 4.94 13.87 -7.78
C LEU A 1 5.15 13.93 -9.31
N ARG A 2 4.18 14.36 -10.12
CA ARG A 2 4.32 14.42 -11.59
C ARG A 2 5.56 15.18 -12.09
N ARG A 3 5.91 16.31 -11.46
CA ARG A 3 7.12 17.08 -11.81
C ARG A 3 8.40 16.30 -11.52
N PHE A 4 8.49 15.69 -10.34
CA PHE A 4 9.62 14.86 -9.93
C PHE A 4 9.85 13.69 -10.90
N ARG A 5 8.80 12.90 -11.14
CA ARG A 5 8.82 11.77 -12.09
C ARG A 5 9.22 12.17 -13.51
N ARG A 6 8.79 13.37 -13.96
CA ARG A 6 9.19 13.93 -15.26
C ARG A 6 10.69 14.27 -15.31
N VAL A 7 11.23 14.86 -14.25
CA VAL A 7 12.66 15.23 -14.18
C VAL A 7 13.54 13.99 -14.07
N THR A 8 13.12 12.99 -13.31
CA THR A 8 13.86 11.72 -13.15
C THR A 8 13.63 10.73 -14.30
N ARG A 9 12.75 11.07 -15.25
CA ARG A 9 12.30 10.19 -16.36
C ARG A 9 11.84 8.81 -15.85
N ASN A 10 11.11 8.79 -14.73
CA ASN A 10 10.64 7.58 -14.04
C ASN A 10 11.73 6.57 -13.64
N ARG A 11 13.01 6.97 -13.57
CA ARG A 11 14.08 6.05 -13.13
C ARG A 11 14.19 5.87 -11.61
N VAL A 12 13.51 6.73 -10.86
CA VAL A 12 13.51 6.73 -9.40
C VAL A 12 12.14 6.28 -8.94
N ALA A 13 12.10 5.18 -8.19
CA ALA A 13 10.87 4.65 -7.63
C ALA A 13 10.15 5.70 -6.78
N SER A 14 8.83 5.69 -6.82
CA SER A 14 7.99 6.69 -6.17
C SER A 14 6.70 6.08 -5.64
N SER A 15 6.24 6.61 -4.51
CA SER A 15 4.95 6.23 -3.94
C SER A 15 3.80 7.01 -4.57
N ALA A 16 2.57 6.54 -4.35
CA ALA A 16 1.34 7.21 -4.72
C ALA A 16 1.10 8.51 -3.92
N GLY A 17 0.55 9.52 -4.57
CA GLY A 17 -0.16 10.61 -3.88
C GLY A 17 -1.66 10.29 -3.69
N PRO A 18 -2.42 11.12 -2.93
CA PRO A 18 -3.82 10.84 -2.59
C PRO A 18 -4.75 10.58 -3.79
N GLN A 19 -4.59 11.34 -4.88
CA GLN A 19 -5.39 11.15 -6.10
C GLN A 19 -5.09 9.81 -6.80
N GLU A 20 -3.83 9.37 -6.78
CA GLU A 20 -3.40 8.11 -7.39
C GLU A 20 -3.88 6.93 -6.55
N THR A 21 -3.83 7.06 -5.22
CA THR A 21 -4.43 6.10 -4.29
C THR A 21 -5.92 5.96 -4.50
N LEU A 22 -6.66 7.07 -4.60
CA LEU A 22 -8.10 7.04 -4.84
C LEU A 22 -8.43 6.38 -6.19
N ALA A 23 -7.69 6.69 -7.25
CA ALA A 23 -7.90 6.08 -8.56
C ALA A 23 -7.65 4.57 -8.56
N MET A 24 -6.60 4.10 -7.89
CA MET A 24 -6.36 2.65 -7.76
C MET A 24 -7.41 1.98 -6.88
N TRP A 25 -7.81 2.64 -5.78
CA TRP A 25 -8.86 2.14 -4.90
C TRP A 25 -10.19 2.00 -5.64
N THR A 26 -10.59 2.97 -6.47
CA THR A 26 -11.82 2.85 -7.27
C THR A 26 -11.69 1.77 -8.34
N ALA A 27 -10.54 1.67 -9.02
CA ALA A 27 -10.28 0.61 -9.98
C ALA A 27 -10.40 -0.78 -9.35
N SER A 28 -9.85 -0.99 -8.15
CA SER A 28 -9.91 -2.27 -7.44
C SER A 28 -11.35 -2.68 -7.09
N ARG A 29 -12.24 -1.72 -6.79
CA ARG A 29 -13.67 -1.98 -6.57
C ARG A 29 -14.41 -2.41 -7.83
N LEU A 30 -13.88 -2.05 -8.99
CA LEU A 30 -14.42 -2.44 -10.29
C LEU A 30 -13.73 -3.69 -10.86
N GLY A 31 -12.88 -4.37 -10.09
CA GLY A 31 -12.11 -5.52 -10.56
C GLY A 31 -11.07 -5.16 -11.64
N ARG A 32 -10.58 -3.91 -11.62
CA ARG A 32 -9.59 -3.38 -12.55
C ARG A 32 -8.31 -2.99 -11.81
N THR A 33 -7.25 -2.79 -12.57
CA THR A 33 -5.99 -2.22 -12.08
C THR A 33 -5.52 -1.05 -12.96
N LEU A 34 -4.51 -0.32 -12.49
CA LEU A 34 -3.90 0.81 -13.19
C LEU A 34 -2.40 0.57 -13.41
N SER A 35 -1.96 0.60 -14.67
CA SER A 35 -0.55 0.47 -15.06
C SER A 35 0.21 1.80 -15.03
N GLY A 36 1.54 1.74 -15.09
CA GLY A 36 2.41 2.93 -15.05
C GLY A 36 2.64 3.43 -13.62
N ALA A 37 3.22 4.62 -13.43
CA ALA A 37 3.50 5.15 -12.10
C ALA A 37 2.21 5.26 -11.23
N PRO A 38 2.28 5.08 -9.90
CA PRO A 38 3.47 4.89 -9.05
C PRO A 38 3.97 3.43 -8.97
N ASP A 39 5.09 3.23 -8.28
CA ASP A 39 5.71 1.93 -8.01
C ASP A 39 5.21 1.29 -6.70
N ALA A 40 4.74 2.13 -5.76
CA ALA A 40 4.20 1.66 -4.48
C ALA A 40 3.05 2.54 -3.95
N TYR A 41 2.20 1.96 -3.11
CA TYR A 41 1.19 2.67 -2.30
C TYR A 41 1.61 2.62 -0.84
N GLN A 42 1.91 3.79 -0.26
CA GLN A 42 2.10 3.93 1.18
C GLN A 42 0.88 4.62 1.76
N VAL A 43 0.00 3.87 2.42
CA VAL A 43 -1.35 4.32 2.77
C VAL A 43 -1.73 3.93 4.21
N PRO A 44 -2.66 4.65 4.86
CA PRO A 44 -3.24 4.17 6.09
C PRO A 44 -4.18 3.00 5.81
N GLU A 45 -4.39 2.12 6.80
CA GLU A 45 -5.39 1.06 6.65
C GLU A 45 -6.80 1.64 6.45
N VAL A 46 -7.11 2.72 7.19
CA VAL A 46 -8.37 3.46 7.13
C VAL A 46 -8.09 4.95 7.01
N PHE A 47 -8.81 5.64 6.12
CA PHE A 47 -8.73 7.09 5.95
C PHE A 47 -10.12 7.71 5.98
N ASN A 48 -10.38 8.61 6.93
CA ASN A 48 -11.71 9.25 7.13
C ASN A 48 -12.88 8.24 7.17
N GLY A 49 -12.69 7.12 7.88
CA GLY A 49 -13.70 6.04 8.00
C GLY A 49 -13.77 5.10 6.80
N LEU A 50 -13.06 5.38 5.70
CA LEU A 50 -12.98 4.50 4.53
C LEU A 50 -11.87 3.46 4.71
N LYS A 51 -12.20 2.17 4.57
CA LYS A 51 -11.19 1.10 4.49
C LYS A 51 -10.44 1.19 3.16
N VAL A 52 -9.19 1.61 3.22
CA VAL A 52 -8.32 1.76 2.05
C VAL A 52 -7.69 0.42 1.71
N VAL A 53 -7.14 -0.26 2.71
CA VAL A 53 -6.41 -1.50 2.52
C VAL A 53 -7.32 -2.69 2.83
N ASP A 54 -7.58 -3.47 1.81
CA ASP A 54 -8.14 -4.81 1.91
C ASP A 54 -7.59 -5.69 0.79
N ARG A 55 -7.99 -6.97 0.77
CA ARG A 55 -7.50 -7.93 -0.21
C ARG A 55 -7.70 -7.48 -1.65
N ARG A 56 -8.84 -6.82 -1.98
CA ARG A 56 -9.10 -6.33 -3.35
C ARG A 56 -8.12 -5.23 -3.74
N PHE A 57 -7.83 -4.32 -2.83
CA PHE A 57 -6.85 -3.26 -3.08
C PHE A 57 -5.45 -3.83 -3.28
N VAL A 58 -5.03 -4.76 -2.41
CA VAL A 58 -3.72 -5.41 -2.50
C VAL A 58 -3.59 -6.20 -3.81
N ASP A 59 -4.56 -7.06 -4.13
CA ASP A 59 -4.56 -7.87 -5.35
C ASP A 59 -4.47 -6.97 -6.61
N ALA A 60 -5.22 -5.87 -6.66
CA ALA A 60 -5.17 -4.93 -7.79
C ALA A 60 -3.79 -4.26 -7.91
N CYS A 61 -3.15 -3.90 -6.79
CA CYS A 61 -1.81 -3.33 -6.81
C CYS A 61 -0.78 -4.35 -7.29
N HIS A 62 -0.80 -5.57 -6.77
CA HIS A 62 0.08 -6.66 -7.17
C HIS A 62 -0.09 -7.03 -8.65
N GLN A 63 -1.32 -7.04 -9.17
CA GLN A 63 -1.58 -7.25 -10.61
C GLN A 63 -0.97 -6.17 -11.51
N ALA A 64 -0.71 -4.97 -10.98
CA ALA A 64 -0.02 -3.89 -11.67
C ALA A 64 1.47 -3.77 -11.31
N ASP A 65 2.03 -4.80 -10.68
CA ASP A 65 3.43 -4.85 -10.23
C ASP A 65 3.77 -3.70 -9.27
N LYS A 66 2.90 -3.48 -8.25
CA LYS A 66 3.03 -2.40 -7.27
C LYS A 66 3.02 -2.93 -5.87
N GLN A 67 3.90 -2.36 -5.04
CA GLN A 67 3.96 -2.68 -3.62
C GLN A 67 2.90 -1.91 -2.81
N VAL A 68 2.46 -2.49 -1.70
CA VAL A 68 1.55 -1.88 -0.72
C VAL A 68 2.21 -1.88 0.65
N HIS A 69 2.49 -0.69 1.19
CA HIS A 69 2.98 -0.52 2.55
C HIS A 69 1.93 0.21 3.40
N VAL A 70 1.69 -0.27 4.62
CA VAL A 70 0.65 0.26 5.50
C VAL A 70 1.27 0.96 6.70
N TRP A 71 0.81 2.19 6.99
CA TRP A 71 1.26 3.00 8.12
C TRP A 71 0.09 3.53 8.96
N THR A 72 0.23 3.83 10.24
CA THR A 72 1.18 3.23 11.19
C THR A 72 0.44 2.11 11.92
N VAL A 73 0.99 0.89 11.93
CA VAL A 73 0.33 -0.29 12.49
C VAL A 73 1.05 -0.72 13.75
N ASN A 74 0.42 -0.55 14.91
CA ASN A 74 1.07 -0.77 16.21
C ASN A 74 0.52 -1.98 17.00
N GLY A 75 -0.45 -2.72 16.46
CA GLY A 75 -1.06 -3.90 17.11
C GLY A 75 -0.80 -5.20 16.35
N ALA A 76 -0.45 -6.26 17.08
CA ALA A 76 -0.06 -7.55 16.49
C ALA A 76 -1.18 -8.22 15.69
N GLU A 77 -2.43 -8.12 16.12
CA GLU A 77 -3.58 -8.66 15.37
C GLU A 77 -3.74 -7.95 14.01
N ALA A 78 -3.60 -6.63 13.99
CA ALA A 78 -3.64 -5.87 12.74
C ALA A 78 -2.45 -6.20 11.84
N MET A 79 -1.25 -6.38 12.41
CA MET A 79 -0.06 -6.81 11.66
C MET A 79 -0.31 -8.16 10.97
N ARG A 80 -0.76 -9.18 11.73
CA ARG A 80 -1.08 -10.51 11.18
C ARG A 80 -2.11 -10.42 10.06
N ARG A 81 -3.24 -9.74 10.32
CA ARG A 81 -4.30 -9.56 9.31
C ARG A 81 -3.78 -8.90 8.03
N LEU A 82 -2.95 -7.85 8.15
CA LEU A 82 -2.42 -7.14 6.99
C LEU A 82 -1.42 -8.00 6.20
N LEU A 83 -0.55 -8.74 6.90
CA LEU A 83 0.35 -9.71 6.28
C LEU A 83 -0.42 -10.83 5.57
N ASP A 84 -1.50 -11.35 6.19
CA ASP A 84 -2.35 -12.40 5.61
C ASP A 84 -3.04 -11.98 4.30
N ILE A 85 -3.40 -10.69 4.18
CA ILE A 85 -3.96 -10.16 2.93
C ILE A 85 -2.88 -9.76 1.91
N GLY A 86 -1.60 -9.90 2.26
CA GLY A 86 -0.47 -9.75 1.34
C GLY A 86 0.14 -8.36 1.26
N VAL A 87 0.04 -7.51 2.28
CA VAL A 87 0.79 -6.23 2.24
C VAL A 87 2.30 -6.50 2.21
N ASP A 88 3.03 -5.73 1.41
CA ASP A 88 4.47 -5.89 1.22
C ASP A 88 5.29 -5.27 2.35
N GLY A 89 4.69 -4.38 3.14
CA GLY A 89 5.38 -3.69 4.21
C GLY A 89 4.45 -3.12 5.27
N ILE A 90 4.95 -3.10 6.50
CA ILE A 90 4.31 -2.46 7.64
C ILE A 90 5.26 -1.39 8.19
N VAL A 91 4.76 -0.18 8.33
CA VAL A 91 5.41 0.89 9.08
C VAL A 91 4.82 0.91 10.48
N THR A 92 5.67 0.81 11.49
CA THR A 92 5.26 0.63 12.89
C THR A 92 6.19 1.36 13.85
N ASP A 93 5.64 1.82 14.97
CA ASP A 93 6.40 2.30 16.13
C ASP A 93 6.77 1.14 17.07
N ARG A 94 6.29 -0.08 16.78
CA ARG A 94 6.52 -1.32 17.54
C ARG A 94 7.26 -2.37 16.69
N PRO A 95 8.51 -2.08 16.26
CA PRO A 95 9.29 -3.03 15.48
C PRO A 95 9.61 -4.32 16.24
N ASP A 96 9.68 -4.26 17.57
CA ASP A 96 9.78 -5.41 18.47
C ASP A 96 8.60 -6.37 18.27
N LEU A 97 7.38 -5.83 18.28
CA LEU A 97 6.15 -6.61 18.12
C LEU A 97 6.00 -7.16 16.69
N LEU A 98 6.38 -6.37 15.67
CA LEU A 98 6.37 -6.84 14.29
C LEU A 98 7.38 -7.98 14.10
N ASN A 99 8.56 -7.90 14.73
CA ASN A 99 9.56 -8.96 14.68
C ASN A 99 9.04 -10.26 15.29
N GLU A 100 8.33 -10.19 16.42
CA GLU A 100 7.64 -11.36 17.01
C GLU A 100 6.58 -11.93 16.05
N VAL A 101 5.77 -11.09 15.41
CA VAL A 101 4.75 -11.52 14.45
C VAL A 101 5.34 -12.20 13.22
N LEU A 102 6.54 -11.80 12.76
CA LEU A 102 7.18 -12.37 11.58
C LEU A 102 7.88 -13.71 11.84
N HIS A 103 8.24 -14.00 13.10
CA HIS A 103 9.06 -15.17 13.46
C HIS A 103 8.38 -16.14 14.44
N GLY A 104 7.24 -15.77 15.01
CA GLY A 104 6.44 -16.59 15.92
C GLY A 104 5.19 -17.15 15.26
#